data_AF-A0A2Z5G1P0-F1
#
_entry.id   AF-A0A2Z5G1P0-F1
#
_cell.length_a   1.000
_cell.length_b   1.000
_cell.length_c   1.000
_cell.angle_alpha   90.00
_cell.angle_beta   90.00
_cell.angle_gamma   90.00
#
_symmetry.space_group_name_H-M   'P 1'
#
loop_
_entity.id
_entity.type
_entity.pdbx_description
1 polymer ?
#
loop_
_entity_poly.entity_id
_entity_poly.type
_entity_poly.pdbx_seq_one_letter_code
_entity_poly.pdbx_strand_id
1 'polypeptide(L)'
;MQETSVQTSINVERKELESVLSHLERTPRLANLLRYLAERFLEGEGEQLTEYNIATEVFGRKKSEFVASEDAIARVETHRLRKRLKAYYDAEGKDHFIQILIPPGTYVPVFMDRSTEIGSPVEPSSQPGPQQTHKTPRPDLPSNKPPLGARRTGREPSEPPQGAGVAAHYARRLWLYAVCAAAVLVAVLAIYTPVRFKRAEAVKSSALSRPATAFDASSSRTPVPSSVAIPFRLIAGYTGPPQRDSVGDVWQTDQFFQGGWSLRRPAVFLPRTSDPFIYRYGRAGDFSYNIPLKPGIYELHLYFVQPSDTDQSEDAANKSIFNVSINGRLALEALDIVSDAMGRNIADERVLRDISPTSDGVLHLHLSTVVGTPSLSAIQLLSGTPHKQLPIRVIAQPTSFTDAKGQLWHPDNYFMSGRHVSHDLPANAPLDADLYTTERYGHFSYAFPVDPRDRYAVVLHFVELYFGEGEGGAGSRVFRVMCNGNTLLDAFDIYKEVGSLHMLTKTFHDLKPTAQGKLNLTFEPIRNYATVSAIEVIDESN
;
A
#
# COMPACT_ATOMS: atom_id res chain seq x y z
N MET A 1 34.70 -9.08 5.18
CA MET A 1 34.03 -7.77 5.34
C MET A 1 32.50 -7.87 5.28
N GLN A 2 31.92 -8.91 4.66
CA GLN A 2 30.46 -9.08 4.62
C GLN A 2 29.78 -9.20 6.00
N GLU A 3 30.39 -9.89 6.99
CA GLU A 3 29.90 -9.87 8.39
C GLU A 3 29.62 -8.45 8.89
N THR A 4 30.51 -7.50 8.54
CA THR A 4 30.49 -6.14 9.07
C THR A 4 29.30 -5.33 8.56
N SER A 5 28.84 -5.53 7.32
CA SER A 5 27.68 -4.81 6.79
C SER A 5 26.37 -5.34 7.36
N VAL A 6 26.15 -6.66 7.35
CA VAL A 6 24.94 -7.29 7.92
C VAL A 6 24.82 -7.00 9.42
N GLN A 7 25.90 -7.14 10.18
CA GLN A 7 25.92 -6.80 11.61
C GLN A 7 25.70 -5.30 11.84
N THR A 8 26.16 -4.42 10.95
CA THR A 8 25.88 -2.98 11.03
C THR A 8 24.41 -2.68 10.83
N SER A 9 23.77 -3.22 9.79
CA SER A 9 22.33 -3.02 9.56
C SER A 9 21.49 -3.47 10.77
N ILE A 10 21.73 -4.69 11.27
CA ILE A 10 21.03 -5.23 12.45
C ILE A 10 21.28 -4.35 13.70
N ASN A 11 22.49 -3.79 13.85
CA ASN A 11 22.82 -2.90 14.96
C ASN A 11 22.09 -1.55 14.87
N VAL A 12 21.95 -0.97 13.67
CA VAL A 12 21.19 0.28 13.47
C VAL A 12 19.70 0.04 13.73
N GLU A 13 19.16 -1.10 13.31
CA GLU A 13 17.76 -1.48 13.54
C GLU A 13 17.44 -1.74 15.01
N ARG A 14 18.33 -2.44 15.74
CA ARG A 14 18.22 -2.58 17.20
C ARG A 14 18.30 -1.23 17.92
N LYS A 15 19.14 -0.30 17.44
CA LYS A 15 19.21 1.07 17.98
C LYS A 15 17.92 1.85 17.74
N GLU A 16 17.31 1.71 16.56
CA GLU A 16 16.01 2.32 16.27
C GLU A 16 14.89 1.72 17.13
N LEU A 17 14.88 0.39 17.28
CA LEU A 17 13.94 -0.32 18.15
C LEU A 17 13.98 0.20 19.59
N GLU A 18 15.17 0.28 20.21
CA GLU A 18 15.28 0.83 21.58
C GLU A 18 14.92 2.33 21.65
N SER A 19 15.19 3.11 20.60
CA SER A 19 14.73 4.50 20.52
C SER A 19 13.20 4.60 20.56
N VAL A 20 12.49 3.85 19.71
CA VAL A 20 11.02 3.80 19.74
C VAL A 20 10.51 3.25 21.08
N LEU A 21 11.14 2.22 21.64
CA LEU A 21 10.71 1.62 22.90
C LEU A 21 10.82 2.59 24.09
N SER A 22 11.83 3.46 24.12
CA SER A 22 11.91 4.56 25.11
C SER A 22 10.71 5.52 25.00
N HIS A 23 10.31 5.87 23.78
CA HIS A 23 9.12 6.69 23.50
C HIS A 23 7.80 5.97 23.84
N LEU A 24 7.83 4.64 23.99
CA LEU A 24 6.70 3.79 24.40
C LEU A 24 6.68 3.42 25.90
N GLU A 25 7.67 3.83 26.71
CA GLU A 25 7.75 3.53 28.15
C GLU A 25 6.44 3.82 28.92
N ARG A 26 5.77 4.95 28.59
CA ARG A 26 4.50 5.36 29.21
C ARG A 26 3.30 4.49 28.78
N THR A 27 3.50 3.55 27.88
CA THR A 27 2.52 2.60 27.34
C THR A 27 3.08 1.17 27.31
N PRO A 28 3.34 0.52 28.46
CA PRO A 28 4.08 -0.75 28.52
C PRO A 28 3.48 -1.89 27.66
N ARG A 29 2.17 -1.93 27.45
CA ARG A 29 1.54 -2.91 26.53
C ARG A 29 1.99 -2.76 25.09
N LEU A 30 2.13 -1.53 24.60
CA LEU A 30 2.58 -1.24 23.24
C LEU A 30 4.10 -1.41 23.12
N ALA A 31 4.86 -1.07 24.16
CA ALA A 31 6.28 -1.37 24.23
C ALA A 31 6.55 -2.88 24.18
N ASN A 32 5.90 -3.68 25.03
CA ASN A 32 6.06 -5.13 25.05
C ASN A 32 5.61 -5.78 23.72
N LEU A 33 4.53 -5.28 23.10
CA LEU A 33 4.12 -5.74 21.78
C LEU A 33 5.17 -5.42 20.71
N LEU A 34 5.62 -4.16 20.62
CA LEU A 34 6.63 -3.78 19.64
C LEU A 34 7.92 -4.59 19.83
N ARG A 35 8.37 -4.73 21.08
CA ARG A 35 9.55 -5.51 21.46
C ARG A 35 9.42 -6.96 20.96
N TYR A 36 8.34 -7.67 21.31
CA TYR A 36 8.11 -9.04 20.86
C TYR A 36 8.04 -9.17 19.32
N LEU A 37 7.31 -8.28 18.64
CA LEU A 37 7.20 -8.31 17.17
C LEU A 37 8.57 -8.10 16.50
N ALA A 38 9.36 -7.17 17.02
CA ALA A 38 10.64 -6.78 16.45
C ALA A 38 11.79 -7.74 16.79
N GLU A 39 11.86 -8.27 18.02
CA GLU A 39 12.87 -9.24 18.43
C GLU A 39 12.71 -10.53 17.62
N ARG A 40 11.51 -11.13 17.60
CA ARG A 40 11.21 -12.32 16.76
C ARG A 40 11.48 -12.08 15.27
N PHE A 41 11.21 -10.89 14.75
CA PHE A 41 11.53 -10.54 13.35
C PHE A 41 13.05 -10.49 13.10
N LEU A 42 13.82 -9.83 13.97
CA LEU A 42 15.28 -9.74 13.87
C LEU A 42 15.98 -11.09 14.13
N GLU A 43 15.31 -12.02 14.82
CA GLU A 43 15.70 -13.41 15.02
C GLU A 43 15.27 -14.33 13.85
N GLY A 44 14.53 -13.81 12.86
CA GLY A 44 14.04 -14.54 11.69
C GLY A 44 12.74 -15.33 11.91
N GLU A 45 12.25 -15.40 13.15
CA GLU A 45 11.05 -16.13 13.58
C GLU A 45 9.72 -15.40 13.24
N GLY A 46 9.67 -14.65 12.13
CA GLY A 46 8.50 -13.87 11.73
C GLY A 46 7.22 -14.71 11.54
N GLU A 47 7.36 -15.99 11.21
CA GLU A 47 6.29 -17.00 11.17
C GLU A 47 5.57 -17.18 12.52
N GLN A 48 6.26 -16.97 13.65
CA GLN A 48 5.69 -17.11 14.99
C GLN A 48 4.81 -15.90 15.37
N LEU A 49 4.75 -14.84 14.56
CA LEU A 49 3.96 -13.63 14.79
C LEU A 49 2.47 -13.82 14.42
N THR A 50 1.87 -14.89 14.95
CA THR A 50 0.44 -15.19 14.80
C THR A 50 -0.38 -14.49 15.87
N GLU A 51 -1.67 -14.25 15.58
CA GLU A 51 -2.61 -13.66 16.54
C GLU A 51 -2.68 -14.45 17.86
N TYR A 52 -2.59 -15.79 17.77
CA TYR A 52 -2.60 -16.71 18.90
C TYR A 52 -1.32 -16.57 19.76
N ASN A 53 -0.14 -16.54 19.15
CA ASN A 53 1.11 -16.39 19.89
C ASN A 53 1.19 -15.01 20.55
N ILE A 54 0.83 -13.94 19.84
CA ILE A 54 0.80 -12.57 20.39
C ILE A 54 -0.19 -12.48 21.57
N ALA A 55 -1.40 -13.03 21.45
CA ALA A 55 -2.36 -13.04 22.54
C ALA A 55 -1.88 -13.81 23.77
N THR A 56 -1.23 -14.96 23.56
CA THR A 56 -0.85 -15.87 24.66
C THR A 56 0.50 -15.52 25.30
N GLU A 57 1.44 -14.95 24.54
CA GLU A 57 2.82 -14.66 24.98
C GLU A 57 3.02 -13.19 25.36
N VAL A 58 2.40 -12.24 24.64
CA VAL A 58 2.47 -10.80 24.97
C VAL A 58 1.35 -10.38 25.92
N PHE A 59 0.12 -10.87 25.69
CA PHE A 59 -1.06 -10.46 26.45
C PHE A 59 -1.53 -11.49 27.49
N GLY A 60 -0.76 -12.55 27.74
CA GLY A 60 -0.97 -13.50 28.82
C GLY A 60 -2.28 -14.29 28.75
N ARG A 61 -2.87 -14.43 27.56
CA ARG A 61 -4.05 -15.29 27.38
C ARG A 61 -3.67 -16.75 27.59
N LYS A 62 -4.54 -17.51 28.26
CA LYS A 62 -4.31 -18.94 28.47
C LYS A 62 -4.39 -19.68 27.13
N LYS A 63 -3.35 -20.45 26.81
CA LYS A 63 -3.26 -21.29 25.60
C LYS A 63 -4.42 -22.32 25.48
N SER A 64 -5.12 -22.63 26.58
CA SER A 64 -6.28 -23.54 26.64
C SER A 64 -7.66 -22.88 26.45
N GLU A 65 -7.75 -21.54 26.45
CA GLU A 65 -9.04 -20.81 26.45
C GLU A 65 -9.11 -19.72 25.36
N PHE A 66 -8.01 -19.42 24.66
CA PHE A 66 -7.97 -18.36 23.66
C PHE A 66 -8.44 -18.81 22.27
N VAL A 67 -9.43 -18.10 21.72
CA VAL A 67 -9.94 -18.31 20.35
C VAL A 67 -9.86 -16.99 19.57
N ALA A 68 -9.04 -16.96 18.51
CA ALA A 68 -8.75 -15.75 17.75
C ALA A 68 -9.96 -15.14 17.01
N SER A 69 -11.02 -15.90 16.75
CA SER A 69 -12.27 -15.36 16.19
C SER A 69 -13.12 -14.58 17.21
N GLU A 70 -12.87 -14.75 18.50
CA GLU A 70 -13.69 -14.19 19.59
C GLU A 70 -12.97 -13.07 20.36
N ASP A 71 -11.67 -13.22 20.64
CA ASP A 71 -10.87 -12.20 21.31
C ASP A 71 -9.85 -11.54 20.37
N ALA A 72 -10.22 -10.37 19.85
CA ALA A 72 -9.42 -9.58 18.92
C ALA A 72 -8.29 -8.75 19.57
N ILE A 73 -7.89 -9.03 20.82
CA ILE A 73 -6.88 -8.25 21.57
C ILE A 73 -5.62 -7.94 20.76
N ALA A 74 -5.06 -8.92 20.05
CA ALA A 74 -3.86 -8.74 19.26
C ALA A 74 -4.10 -7.86 18.00
N ARG A 75 -5.24 -8.00 17.30
CA ARG A 75 -5.63 -7.07 16.21
C ARG A 75 -5.76 -5.63 16.72
N VAL A 76 -6.41 -5.44 17.86
CA VAL A 76 -6.68 -4.12 18.46
C VAL A 76 -5.40 -3.43 18.96
N GLU A 77 -4.56 -4.13 19.72
CA GLU A 77 -3.32 -3.53 20.23
C GLU A 77 -2.28 -3.33 19.12
N THR A 78 -2.23 -4.19 18.08
CA THR A 78 -1.39 -3.93 16.90
C THR A 78 -1.89 -2.73 16.09
N HIS A 79 -3.21 -2.52 15.99
CA HIS A 79 -3.76 -1.29 15.39
C HIS A 79 -3.35 -0.04 16.20
N ARG A 80 -3.43 -0.10 17.53
CA ARG A 80 -2.95 0.98 18.41
C ARG A 80 -1.45 1.23 18.27
N LEU A 81 -0.64 0.17 18.16
CA LEU A 81 0.79 0.26 17.94
C LEU A 81 1.11 0.94 16.59
N ARG A 82 0.45 0.57 15.49
CA ARG A 82 0.57 1.26 14.19
C ARG A 82 0.29 2.76 14.31
N LYS A 83 -0.81 3.14 14.96
CA LYS A 83 -1.19 4.56 15.18
C LYS A 83 -0.13 5.31 16.01
N ARG A 84 0.45 4.64 17.01
CA ARG A 84 1.49 5.20 17.89
C ARG A 84 2.87 5.30 17.22
N LEU A 85 3.26 4.31 16.40
CA LEU A 85 4.46 4.33 15.56
C LEU A 85 4.40 5.49 14.56
N LYS A 86 3.28 5.64 13.83
CA LYS A 86 3.09 6.77 12.92
C LYS A 86 3.25 8.10 13.65
N ALA A 87 2.61 8.27 14.81
CA ALA A 87 2.70 9.49 15.60
C ALA A 87 4.11 9.79 16.17
N TYR A 88 4.99 8.78 16.27
CA TYR A 88 6.41 8.99 16.58
C TYR A 88 7.16 9.50 15.33
N TYR A 89 7.00 8.83 14.19
CA TYR A 89 7.67 9.17 12.94
C TYR A 89 7.12 10.41 12.21
N ASP A 90 5.92 10.88 12.58
CA ASP A 90 5.41 12.19 12.18
C ASP A 90 6.10 13.36 12.93
N ALA A 91 6.77 13.07 14.06
CA ALA A 91 7.24 14.07 15.02
C ALA A 91 8.69 13.86 15.46
N GLU A 92 8.94 13.09 16.53
CA GLU A 92 10.25 12.92 17.16
C GLU A 92 11.19 12.05 16.30
N GLY A 93 10.68 10.93 15.76
CA GLY A 93 11.42 10.05 14.85
C GLY A 93 11.47 10.53 13.39
N LYS A 94 10.97 11.73 13.09
CA LYS A 94 10.75 12.20 11.70
C LYS A 94 12.03 12.17 10.84
N ASP A 95 13.15 12.53 11.43
CA ASP A 95 14.45 12.64 10.75
C ASP A 95 15.34 11.41 11.02
N HIS A 96 14.76 10.31 11.51
CA HIS A 96 15.46 9.03 11.68
C HIS A 96 15.65 8.30 10.34
N PHE A 97 16.86 7.76 10.15
CA PHE A 97 17.23 6.99 8.96
C PHE A 97 16.50 5.66 8.86
N ILE A 98 16.24 4.98 9.98
CA ILE A 98 15.41 3.77 10.00
C ILE A 98 14.03 4.12 10.57
N GLN A 99 12.97 3.57 10.00
CA GLN A 99 11.62 3.66 10.56
C GLN A 99 10.96 2.28 10.66
N ILE A 100 10.27 2.03 11.78
CA ILE A 100 9.53 0.77 12.02
C ILE A 100 8.06 0.93 11.63
N LEU A 101 7.65 0.19 10.60
CA LEU A 101 6.27 0.07 10.15
C LEU A 101 5.74 -1.34 10.49
N ILE A 102 4.43 -1.47 10.79
CA ILE A 102 3.75 -2.77 10.82
C ILE A 102 2.62 -2.70 9.78
N PRO A 103 2.76 -3.31 8.59
CA PRO A 103 1.74 -3.22 7.55
C PRO A 103 0.37 -3.74 8.01
N PRO A 104 -0.75 -3.28 7.44
CA PRO A 104 -2.07 -3.87 7.70
C PRO A 104 -2.11 -5.35 7.29
N GLY A 105 -3.03 -6.13 7.88
CA GLY A 105 -3.20 -7.56 7.59
C GLY A 105 -2.15 -8.51 8.19
N THR A 106 -0.92 -8.05 8.42
CA THR A 106 0.16 -8.83 9.08
C THR A 106 0.49 -8.31 10.48
N TYR A 107 1.25 -9.09 11.25
CA TYR A 107 1.90 -8.64 12.50
C TYR A 107 3.40 -8.44 12.35
N VAL A 108 3.99 -8.91 11.24
CA VAL A 108 5.42 -8.81 10.96
C VAL A 108 5.80 -7.33 10.78
N PRO A 109 6.77 -6.80 11.57
CA PRO A 109 7.26 -5.44 11.40
C PRO A 109 8.22 -5.34 10.20
N VAL A 110 8.43 -4.11 9.74
CA VAL A 110 9.32 -3.76 8.64
C VAL A 110 10.18 -2.61 9.12
N PHE A 111 11.50 -2.79 9.04
CA PHE A 111 12.48 -1.73 9.23
C PHE A 111 12.83 -1.16 7.86
N MET A 112 12.66 0.16 7.70
CA MET A 112 12.78 0.86 6.41
C MET A 112 13.91 1.88 6.47
N ASP A 113 14.87 1.79 5.55
CA ASP A 113 15.96 2.78 5.41
C ASP A 113 15.52 3.97 4.54
N ARG A 114 15.79 5.19 5.02
CA ARG A 114 15.47 6.50 4.41
C ARG A 114 16.71 7.34 4.11
N SER A 115 17.91 6.76 4.15
CA SER A 115 19.17 7.45 3.84
C SER A 115 19.16 8.19 2.50
N THR A 116 18.46 7.66 1.48
CA THR A 116 18.27 8.29 0.17
C THR A 116 17.31 9.50 0.17
N GLU A 117 16.43 9.67 1.16
CA GLU A 117 15.53 10.85 1.25
C GLU A 117 16.19 12.07 1.92
N ILE A 118 17.31 11.89 2.64
CA ILE A 118 17.93 12.92 3.48
C ILE A 118 19.16 13.58 2.80
N GLY A 119 19.66 12.99 1.71
CA GLY A 119 20.93 13.33 1.08
C GLY A 119 20.90 14.40 -0.02
N SER A 120 20.70 15.69 0.32
CA SER A 120 21.23 16.84 -0.47
C SER A 120 21.14 18.18 0.29
N PRO A 121 22.14 18.53 1.12
CA PRO A 121 22.25 19.87 1.69
C PRO A 121 22.63 20.89 0.60
N VAL A 122 21.73 21.82 0.28
CA VAL A 122 22.09 23.02 -0.50
C VAL A 122 22.92 23.94 0.41
N GLU A 123 24.15 24.26 0.00
CA GLU A 123 25.05 25.14 0.77
C GLU A 123 24.44 26.54 0.98
N PRO A 124 24.23 27.00 2.23
CA PRO A 124 23.72 28.34 2.50
C PRO A 124 24.87 29.36 2.53
N SER A 125 25.09 30.07 1.42
CA SER A 125 26.14 31.08 1.31
C SER A 125 25.86 32.34 2.17
N SER A 126 26.73 32.58 3.15
CA SER A 126 27.13 33.89 3.71
C SER A 126 26.08 34.81 4.38
N GLN A 127 26.28 35.08 5.68
CA GLN A 127 25.68 36.23 6.40
C GLN A 127 26.44 37.55 6.13
N PRO A 128 25.95 38.71 6.58
CA PRO A 128 26.32 39.20 7.94
C PRO A 128 25.12 39.59 8.85
N GLY A 129 25.36 39.69 10.18
CA GLY A 129 24.38 40.06 11.23
C GLY A 129 24.28 41.58 11.52
N PRO A 130 24.12 42.08 12.78
CA PRO A 130 24.41 41.41 14.08
C PRO A 130 23.49 41.71 15.32
N GLN A 131 23.58 40.84 16.36
CA GLN A 131 23.38 41.10 17.83
C GLN A 131 21.98 41.56 18.36
N GLN A 132 21.53 41.36 19.62
CA GLN A 132 21.99 40.72 20.89
C GLN A 132 20.68 40.25 21.68
N THR A 133 20.55 39.74 22.92
CA THR A 133 21.35 39.67 24.19
C THR A 133 20.89 38.47 25.10
N HIS A 134 21.41 38.38 26.34
CA HIS A 134 21.06 37.47 27.48
C HIS A 134 19.80 37.93 28.32
N LYS A 135 19.29 37.32 29.43
CA LYS A 135 19.77 36.31 30.44
C LYS A 135 18.61 35.70 31.31
N THR A 136 18.87 34.61 32.06
CA THR A 136 18.04 33.98 33.14
C THR A 136 18.59 34.31 34.56
N PRO A 137 18.04 33.92 35.77
CA PRO A 137 17.43 32.62 36.17
C PRO A 137 16.26 32.63 37.23
N ARG A 138 16.01 31.46 37.84
CA ARG A 138 14.97 31.00 38.83
C ARG A 138 15.24 31.47 40.30
N PRO A 139 14.34 31.26 41.33
CA PRO A 139 14.07 29.93 41.94
C PRO A 139 12.69 29.64 42.65
N ASP A 140 12.35 28.34 42.67
CA ASP A 140 11.84 27.44 43.76
C ASP A 140 10.50 27.60 44.57
N LEU A 141 10.14 26.48 45.23
CA LEU A 141 8.94 26.11 46.04
C LEU A 141 9.27 26.16 47.58
N PRO A 142 8.39 25.90 48.60
CA PRO A 142 7.40 24.79 48.67
C PRO A 142 6.14 24.90 49.62
N SER A 143 5.36 23.80 49.68
CA SER A 143 4.77 23.17 50.91
C SER A 143 3.35 23.50 51.48
N ASN A 144 2.58 22.40 51.65
CA ASN A 144 1.77 21.98 52.83
C ASN A 144 0.20 21.96 52.85
N LYS A 145 -0.33 21.06 53.70
CA LYS A 145 -1.75 20.71 54.04
C LYS A 145 -2.09 21.21 55.48
N PRO A 146 -3.12 20.80 56.28
CA PRO A 146 -4.29 19.86 56.17
C PRO A 146 -5.63 20.57 56.63
N PRO A 147 -6.64 20.06 57.41
CA PRO A 147 -7.07 18.70 57.83
C PRO A 147 -8.60 18.32 57.83
N LEU A 148 -8.87 17.02 57.67
CA LEU A 148 -9.88 16.10 58.26
C LEU A 148 -11.25 16.53 58.87
N GLY A 149 -12.26 15.68 58.58
CA GLY A 149 -13.36 15.21 59.48
C GLY A 149 -14.27 14.19 58.75
N ALA A 150 -14.24 12.87 58.96
CA ALA A 150 -14.69 12.04 60.11
C ALA A 150 -16.24 11.92 60.23
N ARG A 151 -16.91 10.76 60.43
CA ARG A 151 -16.48 9.38 60.79
C ARG A 151 -17.55 8.29 60.42
N ARG A 152 -17.09 7.05 60.18
CA ARG A 152 -17.70 5.66 60.18
C ARG A 152 -19.17 5.48 60.66
N THR A 153 -19.98 4.46 60.28
CA THR A 153 -19.81 2.99 60.03
C THR A 153 -20.97 2.46 59.14
N GLY A 154 -21.04 1.25 58.54
CA GLY A 154 -20.08 0.14 58.35
C GLY A 154 -20.54 -1.25 58.87
N ARG A 155 -20.87 -2.23 58.00
CA ARG A 155 -20.76 -3.71 58.22
C ARG A 155 -21.06 -4.54 56.95
N GLU A 156 -20.36 -5.67 56.81
CA GLU A 156 -20.51 -6.79 55.84
C GLU A 156 -20.06 -8.09 56.60
N PRO A 157 -19.97 -9.31 56.01
CA PRO A 157 -20.68 -9.92 54.87
C PRO A 157 -21.30 -11.30 55.24
N SER A 158 -21.92 -12.03 54.29
CA SER A 158 -21.95 -13.53 54.26
C SER A 158 -22.62 -14.14 53.01
N GLU A 159 -22.10 -15.28 52.56
CA GLU A 159 -22.55 -16.20 51.48
C GLU A 159 -21.90 -17.59 51.75
N PRO A 160 -22.13 -18.70 51.02
CA PRO A 160 -23.22 -19.15 50.12
C PRO A 160 -23.73 -20.56 50.62
N PRO A 161 -24.01 -21.65 49.83
CA PRO A 161 -24.49 -21.85 48.44
C PRO A 161 -25.69 -22.86 48.30
N GLN A 162 -25.99 -23.27 47.04
CA GLN A 162 -26.65 -24.52 46.56
C GLN A 162 -28.11 -24.45 46.03
N GLY A 163 -28.40 -25.24 44.97
CA GLY A 163 -29.76 -25.63 44.53
C GLY A 163 -30.01 -25.58 43.01
N ALA A 164 -30.38 -26.69 42.37
CA ALA A 164 -30.53 -26.82 40.90
C ALA A 164 -31.99 -26.72 40.37
N GLY A 165 -32.12 -26.46 39.06
CA GLY A 165 -33.38 -26.59 38.28
C GLY A 165 -34.01 -25.25 37.82
N VAL A 166 -34.83 -25.17 36.76
CA VAL A 166 -35.26 -26.15 35.74
C VAL A 166 -35.45 -25.42 34.39
N ALA A 167 -35.16 -26.07 33.25
CA ALA A 167 -35.33 -25.48 31.92
C ALA A 167 -36.80 -25.50 31.46
N ALA A 168 -37.52 -24.36 31.54
CA ALA A 168 -38.94 -24.29 31.12
C ALA A 168 -39.44 -22.94 30.53
N HIS A 169 -38.60 -21.90 30.34
CA HIS A 169 -39.10 -20.53 30.05
C HIS A 169 -38.62 -19.82 28.78
N TYR A 170 -37.62 -20.34 28.04
CA TYR A 170 -37.06 -19.61 26.88
C TYR A 170 -37.93 -19.67 25.59
N ALA A 171 -38.62 -20.79 25.34
CA ALA A 171 -39.35 -21.02 24.08
C ALA A 171 -40.46 -19.99 23.78
N ARG A 172 -41.06 -19.38 24.83
CA ARG A 172 -42.20 -18.44 24.67
C ARG A 172 -41.80 -17.01 24.35
N ARG A 173 -40.50 -16.65 24.40
CA ARG A 173 -40.01 -15.29 24.07
C ARG A 173 -39.55 -15.14 22.61
N LEU A 174 -38.93 -16.16 22.00
CA LEU A 174 -38.46 -16.06 20.60
C LEU A 174 -39.59 -15.78 19.59
N TRP A 175 -40.78 -16.37 19.79
CA TRP A 175 -41.90 -16.20 18.85
C TRP A 175 -42.39 -14.75 18.76
N LEU A 176 -42.36 -13.99 19.86
CA LEU A 176 -42.71 -12.57 19.87
C LEU A 176 -41.72 -11.72 19.05
N TYR A 177 -40.42 -12.01 19.14
CA TYR A 177 -39.42 -11.30 18.32
C TYR A 177 -39.58 -11.60 16.82
N ALA A 178 -39.94 -12.82 16.45
CA ALA A 178 -40.21 -13.18 15.05
C ALA A 178 -41.42 -12.42 14.48
N VAL A 179 -42.51 -12.29 15.25
CA VAL A 179 -43.70 -11.51 14.86
C VAL A 179 -43.36 -10.02 14.70
N CYS A 180 -42.59 -9.44 15.64
CA CYS A 180 -42.14 -8.04 15.52
C CYS A 180 -41.23 -7.82 14.30
N ALA A 181 -40.30 -8.73 14.01
CA ALA A 181 -39.43 -8.65 12.83
C ALA A 181 -40.23 -8.70 11.52
N ALA A 182 -41.24 -9.59 11.43
CA ALA A 182 -42.13 -9.66 10.27
C ALA A 182 -42.95 -8.38 10.09
N ALA A 183 -43.47 -7.79 11.17
CA ALA A 183 -44.20 -6.52 11.12
C ALA A 183 -43.32 -5.35 10.61
N VAL A 184 -42.06 -5.27 11.06
CA VAL A 184 -41.10 -4.28 10.56
C VAL A 184 -40.79 -4.50 9.08
N LEU A 185 -40.61 -5.76 8.63
CA LEU A 185 -40.35 -6.06 7.23
C LEU A 185 -41.51 -5.61 6.31
N VAL A 186 -42.76 -5.87 6.73
CA VAL A 186 -43.96 -5.43 5.99
C VAL A 186 -44.07 -3.91 5.96
N ALA A 187 -43.76 -3.21 7.07
CA ALA A 187 -43.74 -1.75 7.10
C ALA A 187 -42.68 -1.17 6.14
N VAL A 188 -41.48 -1.75 6.09
CA VAL A 188 -40.41 -1.34 5.16
C VAL A 188 -40.82 -1.56 3.70
N LEU A 189 -41.43 -2.71 3.35
CA LEU A 189 -41.95 -2.93 1.99
C LEU A 189 -43.07 -1.94 1.62
N ALA A 190 -44.00 -1.64 2.55
CA ALA A 190 -45.08 -0.69 2.33
C ALA A 190 -44.59 0.76 2.11
N ILE A 191 -43.43 1.12 2.70
CA ILE A 191 -42.78 2.41 2.49
C ILE A 191 -42.00 2.45 1.15
N TYR A 192 -41.44 1.31 0.69
CA TYR A 192 -40.64 1.25 -0.53
C TYR A 192 -41.45 1.20 -1.84
N THR A 193 -42.65 0.61 -1.84
CA THR A 193 -43.45 0.44 -3.07
C THR A 193 -43.98 1.74 -3.71
N PRO A 194 -44.44 2.80 -3.00
CA PRO A 194 -44.94 4.01 -3.66
C PRO A 194 -43.85 4.92 -4.23
N VAL A 195 -42.60 4.82 -3.74
CA VAL A 195 -41.51 5.75 -4.08
C VAL A 195 -41.02 5.58 -5.53
N ARG A 196 -41.13 4.38 -6.11
CA ARG A 196 -40.68 4.13 -7.50
C ARG A 196 -41.64 4.59 -8.60
N PHE A 197 -42.86 5.01 -8.28
CA PHE A 197 -43.86 5.45 -9.28
C PHE A 197 -44.08 6.98 -9.36
N LYS A 198 -43.25 7.80 -8.69
CA LYS A 198 -43.30 9.28 -8.79
C LYS A 198 -41.94 9.93 -9.06
N ARG A 199 -41.23 9.49 -10.11
CA ARG A 199 -40.11 10.27 -10.69
C ARG A 199 -39.86 10.07 -12.19
N ALA A 200 -40.88 9.63 -12.93
CA ALA A 200 -40.80 9.37 -14.38
C ALA A 200 -41.49 10.43 -15.26
N GLU A 201 -41.78 11.62 -14.72
CA GLU A 201 -42.57 12.64 -15.44
C GLU A 201 -42.28 14.08 -14.95
N ALA A 202 -41.07 14.60 -15.25
CA ALA A 202 -40.67 15.96 -14.85
C ALA A 202 -39.56 16.65 -15.70
N VAL A 203 -39.20 16.16 -16.90
CA VAL A 203 -38.24 16.85 -17.80
C VAL A 203 -38.71 16.83 -19.26
N LYS A 204 -39.76 17.59 -19.56
CA LYS A 204 -40.05 18.12 -20.90
C LYS A 204 -40.51 19.59 -20.77
N SER A 205 -40.33 20.34 -21.86
CA SER A 205 -40.67 21.77 -22.03
C SER A 205 -40.12 22.77 -21.00
N SER A 206 -38.95 23.33 -21.30
CA SER A 206 -38.62 24.74 -21.00
C SER A 206 -37.74 25.38 -22.09
N ALA A 207 -38.05 25.07 -23.36
CA ALA A 207 -37.40 25.69 -24.51
C ALA A 207 -37.95 27.10 -24.75
N LEU A 208 -37.30 28.13 -24.18
CA LEU A 208 -37.58 29.54 -24.47
C LEU A 208 -36.29 30.33 -24.77
N SER A 209 -36.05 30.48 -26.07
CA SER A 209 -35.47 31.64 -26.76
C SER A 209 -34.66 32.66 -25.92
N ARG A 210 -33.34 32.65 -26.09
CA ARG A 210 -32.52 33.89 -26.02
C ARG A 210 -32.22 34.37 -27.44
N PRO A 211 -32.27 35.69 -27.72
CA PRO A 211 -31.88 36.21 -29.04
C PRO A 211 -30.39 35.97 -29.32
N ALA A 212 -30.06 35.70 -30.58
CA ALA A 212 -28.68 35.69 -31.04
C ALA A 212 -28.23 37.11 -31.37
N THR A 213 -27.34 37.68 -30.56
CA THR A 213 -26.46 38.78 -31.03
C THR A 213 -25.35 38.15 -31.86
N ALA A 214 -25.33 38.46 -33.15
CA ALA A 214 -24.25 38.03 -34.04
C ALA A 214 -22.92 38.64 -33.59
N PHE A 215 -21.93 37.79 -33.36
CA PHE A 215 -20.52 38.17 -33.30
C PHE A 215 -19.83 37.74 -34.58
N ASP A 216 -18.82 38.52 -34.98
CA ASP A 216 -18.29 38.49 -36.34
C ASP A 216 -17.61 37.16 -36.69
N ALA A 217 -17.79 36.70 -37.93
CA ALA A 217 -17.36 35.39 -38.39
C ALA A 217 -15.87 35.40 -38.83
N SER A 218 -14.99 35.92 -37.97
CA SER A 218 -13.55 35.81 -38.16
C SER A 218 -13.15 34.34 -37.96
N SER A 219 -12.87 33.66 -39.07
CA SER A 219 -12.68 32.21 -39.13
C SER A 219 -11.30 31.78 -38.62
N SER A 220 -11.12 31.85 -37.30
CA SER A 220 -10.06 31.09 -36.64
C SER A 220 -10.29 29.60 -36.87
N ARG A 221 -9.53 29.01 -37.79
CA ARG A 221 -9.39 27.56 -37.88
C ARG A 221 -8.79 27.09 -36.56
N THR A 222 -9.60 26.53 -35.68
CA THR A 222 -9.11 25.82 -34.49
C THR A 222 -8.09 24.79 -34.97
N PRO A 223 -6.84 24.81 -34.49
CA PRO A 223 -5.94 23.72 -34.79
C PRO A 223 -6.56 22.44 -34.23
N VAL A 224 -6.67 21.40 -35.06
CA VAL A 224 -6.98 20.05 -34.57
C VAL A 224 -5.96 19.75 -33.46
N PRO A 225 -6.38 19.36 -32.25
CA PRO A 225 -5.44 19.17 -31.15
C PRO A 225 -4.43 18.09 -31.55
N SER A 226 -3.17 18.48 -31.68
CA SER A 226 -2.09 17.58 -32.09
C SER A 226 -2.07 16.38 -31.16
N SER A 227 -2.33 15.18 -31.71
CA SER A 227 -2.32 13.92 -30.98
C SER A 227 -1.02 13.79 -30.17
N VAL A 228 -1.11 13.43 -28.89
CA VAL A 228 0.08 13.29 -28.05
C VAL A 228 1.05 12.23 -28.59
N ALA A 229 2.34 12.43 -28.36
CA ALA A 229 3.35 11.41 -28.61
C ALA A 229 3.21 10.28 -27.59
N ILE A 230 3.51 9.04 -28.01
CA ILE A 230 3.44 7.83 -27.19
C ILE A 230 4.87 7.27 -27.07
N PRO A 231 5.36 6.88 -25.87
CA PRO A 231 4.63 6.84 -24.59
C PRO A 231 4.25 8.23 -24.06
N PHE A 232 3.03 8.35 -23.53
CA PHE A 232 2.50 9.58 -22.95
C PHE A 232 2.35 9.43 -21.44
N ARG A 233 2.78 10.44 -20.67
CA ARG A 233 2.76 10.42 -19.20
C ARG A 233 2.45 11.79 -18.64
N LEU A 234 1.53 11.88 -17.68
CA LEU A 234 1.27 13.09 -16.91
C LEU A 234 1.12 12.79 -15.42
N ILE A 235 1.47 13.78 -14.58
CA ILE A 235 1.17 13.77 -13.15
C ILE A 235 -0.03 14.68 -12.93
N ALA A 236 -1.12 14.11 -12.40
CA ALA A 236 -2.37 14.83 -12.17
C ALA A 236 -2.19 15.88 -11.06
N GLY A 237 -2.82 17.05 -11.21
CA GLY A 237 -2.71 18.20 -10.31
C GLY A 237 -1.32 18.84 -10.20
N TYR A 238 -0.30 18.33 -10.90
CA TYR A 238 1.04 18.91 -10.94
C TYR A 238 1.13 20.04 -11.99
N THR A 239 1.85 21.11 -11.67
CA THR A 239 1.97 22.32 -12.52
C THR A 239 3.42 22.80 -12.66
N GLY A 240 4.40 21.90 -12.52
CA GLY A 240 5.83 22.21 -12.60
C GLY A 240 6.48 21.76 -13.91
N PRO A 241 7.81 21.93 -14.06
CA PRO A 241 8.55 21.44 -15.22
C PRO A 241 8.49 19.91 -15.30
N PRO A 242 8.60 19.29 -16.51
CA PRO A 242 8.58 17.84 -16.66
C PRO A 242 9.60 17.15 -15.75
N GLN A 243 9.17 16.05 -15.13
CA GLN A 243 9.98 15.29 -14.16
C GLN A 243 10.47 13.99 -14.78
N ARG A 244 11.54 13.42 -14.22
CA ARG A 244 12.09 12.13 -14.63
C ARG A 244 11.95 11.14 -13.47
N ASP A 245 11.54 9.92 -13.78
CA ASP A 245 11.45 8.82 -12.81
C ASP A 245 12.74 7.99 -12.70
N SER A 246 12.74 6.98 -11.84
CA SER A 246 13.83 6.03 -11.59
C SER A 246 14.23 5.14 -12.78
N VAL A 247 13.35 5.01 -13.79
CA VAL A 247 13.59 4.31 -15.06
C VAL A 247 14.23 5.25 -16.09
N GLY A 248 14.14 6.56 -15.86
CA GLY A 248 14.54 7.60 -16.79
C GLY A 248 13.41 8.12 -17.69
N ASP A 249 12.17 7.69 -17.48
CA ASP A 249 11.01 8.12 -18.25
C ASP A 249 10.51 9.51 -17.82
N VAL A 250 9.94 10.27 -18.77
CA VAL A 250 9.63 11.70 -18.58
C VAL A 250 8.14 11.94 -18.42
N TRP A 251 7.75 12.43 -17.24
CA TRP A 251 6.39 12.74 -16.84
C TRP A 251 6.07 14.22 -17.03
N GLN A 252 4.96 14.52 -17.70
CA GLN A 252 4.53 15.89 -17.97
C GLN A 252 3.69 16.49 -16.83
N THR A 253 3.54 17.82 -16.87
CA THR A 253 2.55 18.58 -16.11
C THR A 253 1.11 18.11 -16.39
N ASP A 254 0.19 18.39 -15.48
CA ASP A 254 -1.24 18.10 -15.65
C ASP A 254 -1.84 18.89 -16.83
N GLN A 255 -2.63 18.21 -17.66
CA GLN A 255 -3.17 18.72 -18.92
C GLN A 255 -4.36 17.88 -19.40
N PHE A 256 -5.12 18.40 -20.37
CA PHE A 256 -6.35 17.77 -20.93
C PHE A 256 -7.50 17.52 -19.95
N PHE A 257 -7.39 17.95 -18.69
CA PHE A 257 -8.42 17.75 -17.67
C PHE A 257 -9.62 18.71 -17.80
N GLN A 258 -10.77 18.30 -17.26
CA GLN A 258 -11.93 19.15 -16.97
C GLN A 258 -12.50 18.77 -15.61
N GLY A 259 -12.83 19.77 -14.78
CA GLY A 259 -13.30 19.54 -13.41
C GLY A 259 -12.18 19.15 -12.42
N GLY A 260 -12.58 18.87 -11.18
CA GLY A 260 -11.69 18.57 -10.05
C GLY A 260 -10.72 19.69 -9.66
N TRP A 261 -9.98 19.46 -8.58
CA TRP A 261 -8.93 20.35 -8.07
C TRP A 261 -7.60 19.62 -7.90
N SER A 262 -6.50 20.37 -7.84
CA SER A 262 -5.18 19.82 -7.55
C SER A 262 -5.00 19.49 -6.07
N LEU A 263 -4.42 18.32 -5.81
CA LEU A 263 -4.05 17.82 -4.50
C LEU A 263 -2.52 17.76 -4.43
N ARG A 264 -1.95 18.18 -3.30
CA ARG A 264 -0.52 18.04 -2.98
C ARG A 264 -0.40 17.37 -1.63
N ARG A 265 0.33 16.26 -1.59
CA ARG A 265 0.63 15.45 -0.40
C ARG A 265 2.03 15.80 0.13
N PRO A 266 2.34 15.50 1.41
CA PRO A 266 3.72 15.51 1.90
C PRO A 266 4.64 14.62 1.06
N ALA A 267 5.95 14.89 1.07
CA ALA A 267 6.93 13.90 0.60
C ALA A 267 7.17 12.92 1.75
N VAL A 268 6.90 11.64 1.51
CA VAL A 268 7.08 10.52 2.44
C VAL A 268 7.41 9.28 1.61
N PHE A 269 8.08 8.31 2.22
CA PHE A 269 8.20 6.97 1.66
C PHE A 269 6.82 6.39 1.33
N LEU A 270 6.73 5.69 0.19
CA LEU A 270 5.50 5.06 -0.28
C LEU A 270 5.80 3.61 -0.72
N PRO A 271 5.30 2.58 -0.02
CA PRO A 271 5.44 1.19 -0.44
C PRO A 271 4.89 0.95 -1.84
N ARG A 272 5.38 -0.09 -2.52
CA ARG A 272 5.05 -0.50 -3.90
C ARG A 272 5.56 0.42 -5.02
N THR A 273 6.31 1.48 -4.75
CA THR A 273 6.92 2.30 -5.82
C THR A 273 8.35 2.77 -5.50
N SER A 274 9.18 2.85 -6.53
CA SER A 274 10.47 3.57 -6.51
C SER A 274 10.31 5.08 -6.69
N ASP A 275 9.13 5.56 -7.12
CA ASP A 275 8.88 6.93 -7.57
C ASP A 275 7.76 7.64 -6.78
N PRO A 276 7.94 7.88 -5.46
CA PRO A 276 6.94 8.54 -4.62
C PRO A 276 6.58 9.95 -5.08
N PHE A 277 7.37 10.58 -5.98
CA PHE A 277 7.05 11.89 -6.54
C PHE A 277 5.74 11.89 -7.36
N ILE A 278 5.49 10.90 -8.22
CA ILE A 278 4.27 10.90 -9.06
C ILE A 278 3.00 10.75 -8.21
N TYR A 279 3.13 10.12 -7.05
CA TYR A 279 2.08 9.97 -6.04
C TYR A 279 1.96 11.16 -5.07
N ARG A 280 2.93 12.08 -5.07
CA ARG A 280 2.90 13.29 -4.23
C ARG A 280 1.84 14.29 -4.69
N TYR A 281 1.45 14.24 -5.96
CA TYR A 281 0.42 15.10 -6.54
C TYR A 281 -0.79 14.27 -6.96
N GLY A 282 -1.91 14.93 -7.22
CA GLY A 282 -3.07 14.30 -7.86
C GLY A 282 -4.16 15.29 -8.22
N ARG A 283 -5.16 14.83 -8.96
CA ARG A 283 -6.44 15.51 -9.15
C ARG A 283 -7.51 14.83 -8.29
N ALA A 284 -8.40 15.62 -7.70
CA ALA A 284 -9.44 15.14 -6.79
C ALA A 284 -10.82 15.76 -7.11
N GLY A 285 -11.89 15.07 -6.72
CA GLY A 285 -13.29 15.42 -7.02
C GLY A 285 -13.84 14.67 -8.24
N ASP A 286 -14.96 15.13 -8.80
CA ASP A 286 -15.43 14.66 -10.11
C ASP A 286 -14.66 15.37 -11.23
N PHE A 287 -14.06 14.62 -12.15
CA PHE A 287 -13.27 15.15 -13.26
C PHE A 287 -13.14 14.18 -14.44
N SER A 288 -12.80 14.73 -15.60
CA SER A 288 -12.43 13.97 -16.80
C SER A 288 -11.07 14.41 -17.36
N TYR A 289 -10.51 13.57 -18.22
CA TYR A 289 -9.37 13.83 -19.11
C TYR A 289 -9.79 13.51 -20.53
N ASN A 290 -9.52 14.43 -21.46
CA ASN A 290 -9.86 14.30 -22.88
C ASN A 290 -8.57 14.30 -23.72
N ILE A 291 -7.88 13.17 -23.74
CA ILE A 291 -6.51 13.06 -24.28
C ILE A 291 -6.57 12.82 -25.79
N PRO A 292 -6.04 13.72 -26.65
CA PRO A 292 -6.05 13.52 -28.10
C PRO A 292 -5.03 12.46 -28.52
N LEU A 293 -5.48 11.40 -29.18
CA LEU A 293 -4.65 10.26 -29.60
C LEU A 293 -4.78 10.01 -31.11
N LYS A 294 -3.82 9.26 -31.66
CA LYS A 294 -3.97 8.68 -33.00
C LYS A 294 -4.86 7.43 -32.90
N PRO A 295 -5.53 7.01 -33.99
CA PRO A 295 -6.16 5.69 -34.03
C PRO A 295 -5.12 4.60 -33.75
N GLY A 296 -5.41 3.73 -32.78
CA GLY A 296 -4.48 2.72 -32.29
C GLY A 296 -5.04 1.98 -31.08
N ILE A 297 -4.33 0.96 -30.62
CA ILE A 297 -4.59 0.25 -29.37
C ILE A 297 -3.48 0.63 -28.37
N TYR A 298 -3.89 0.89 -27.14
CA TYR A 298 -3.09 1.43 -26.06
C TYR A 298 -3.29 0.63 -24.79
N GLU A 299 -2.27 0.64 -23.94
CA GLU A 299 -2.34 0.22 -22.55
C GLU A 299 -2.36 1.46 -21.66
N LEU A 300 -3.37 1.55 -20.80
CA LEU A 300 -3.61 2.66 -19.90
C LEU A 300 -3.28 2.23 -18.47
N HIS A 301 -2.37 2.97 -17.83
CA HIS A 301 -2.02 2.81 -16.44
C HIS A 301 -2.57 4.01 -15.65
N LEU A 302 -3.29 3.72 -14.56
CA LEU A 302 -3.86 4.71 -13.66
C LEU A 302 -3.27 4.54 -12.26
N TYR A 303 -2.66 5.61 -11.74
CA TYR A 303 -1.91 5.58 -10.49
C TYR A 303 -2.68 6.25 -9.34
N PHE A 304 -2.76 5.57 -8.21
CA PHE A 304 -3.60 5.91 -7.08
C PHE A 304 -2.82 5.90 -5.76
N VAL A 305 -3.23 6.75 -4.81
CA VAL A 305 -2.86 6.63 -3.40
C VAL A 305 -3.91 7.32 -2.54
N GLN A 306 -4.50 6.59 -1.59
CA GLN A 306 -5.32 7.17 -0.54
C GLN A 306 -4.40 7.53 0.65
N PRO A 307 -4.30 8.82 1.04
CA PRO A 307 -3.49 9.22 2.18
C PRO A 307 -4.06 8.69 3.51
N SER A 308 -3.21 8.63 4.53
CA SER A 308 -3.63 8.59 5.92
C SER A 308 -4.11 9.97 6.36
N ASP A 309 -5.34 10.05 6.86
CA ASP A 309 -5.93 11.25 7.45
C ASP A 309 -5.05 11.78 8.59
N THR A 310 -4.76 13.08 8.59
CA THR A 310 -4.06 13.76 9.70
C THR A 310 -4.99 14.14 10.84
N ASP A 311 -6.28 14.25 10.56
CA ASP A 311 -7.31 14.70 11.51
C ASP A 311 -8.16 13.55 12.04
N GLN A 312 -8.54 13.64 13.32
CA GLN A 312 -9.12 12.53 14.06
C GLN A 312 -10.65 12.53 14.02
N SER A 313 -11.22 11.91 12.99
CA SER A 313 -12.59 11.37 13.01
C SER A 313 -12.60 9.96 12.42
N GLU A 314 -12.58 8.95 13.29
CA GLU A 314 -12.62 7.53 12.88
C GLU A 314 -14.01 7.11 12.34
N ASP A 315 -15.03 7.95 12.53
CA ASP A 315 -16.40 7.71 12.06
C ASP A 315 -16.69 8.36 10.69
N ALA A 316 -17.16 7.51 9.75
CA ALA A 316 -17.88 7.80 8.51
C ALA A 316 -17.20 8.53 7.33
N ALA A 317 -16.12 9.30 7.50
CA ALA A 317 -15.85 10.43 6.58
C ALA A 317 -14.81 10.28 5.44
N ASN A 318 -14.07 9.17 5.27
CA ASN A 318 -12.97 9.16 4.27
C ASN A 318 -12.69 7.83 3.54
N LYS A 319 -13.73 7.14 3.06
CA LYS A 319 -13.58 6.17 1.97
C LYS A 319 -13.74 6.88 0.63
N SER A 320 -12.71 6.85 -0.22
CA SER A 320 -12.82 7.21 -1.63
C SER A 320 -13.29 5.98 -2.41
N ILE A 321 -14.58 5.94 -2.75
CA ILE A 321 -15.19 4.91 -3.61
C ILE A 321 -15.71 5.62 -4.85
N PHE A 322 -15.21 5.26 -6.02
CA PHE A 322 -15.56 5.95 -7.26
C PHE A 322 -15.56 5.04 -8.47
N ASN A 323 -16.28 5.47 -9.50
CA ASN A 323 -16.33 4.81 -10.79
C ASN A 323 -15.31 5.47 -11.72
N VAL A 324 -14.50 4.65 -12.40
CA VAL A 324 -13.67 5.09 -13.52
C VAL A 324 -14.33 4.61 -14.81
N SER A 325 -14.59 5.55 -15.71
CA SER A 325 -15.23 5.31 -17.01
C SER A 325 -14.32 5.74 -18.16
N ILE A 326 -14.33 4.97 -19.23
CA ILE A 326 -13.53 5.19 -20.45
C ILE A 326 -14.48 5.18 -21.65
N ASN A 327 -14.45 6.25 -22.45
CA ASN A 327 -15.30 6.45 -23.63
C ASN A 327 -16.79 6.22 -23.34
N GLY A 328 -17.24 6.69 -22.16
CA GLY A 328 -18.62 6.55 -21.67
C GLY A 328 -19.00 5.15 -21.15
N ARG A 329 -18.09 4.18 -21.16
CA ARG A 329 -18.28 2.83 -20.58
C ARG A 329 -17.64 2.75 -19.20
N LEU A 330 -18.26 2.02 -18.27
CA LEU A 330 -17.66 1.74 -16.96
C LEU A 330 -16.48 0.79 -17.13
N ALA A 331 -15.31 1.16 -16.59
CA ALA A 331 -14.05 0.41 -16.72
C ALA A 331 -13.55 -0.11 -15.37
N LEU A 332 -13.72 0.66 -14.29
CA LEU A 332 -13.57 0.21 -12.90
C LEU A 332 -14.82 0.65 -12.12
N GLU A 333 -15.54 -0.30 -11.55
CA GLU A 333 -16.74 -0.05 -10.73
C GLU A 333 -16.38 0.01 -9.24
N ALA A 334 -16.87 1.04 -8.55
CA ALA A 334 -16.77 1.21 -7.10
C ALA A 334 -15.35 0.96 -6.51
N LEU A 335 -14.31 1.52 -7.16
CA LEU A 335 -12.92 1.39 -6.77
C LEU A 335 -12.68 2.02 -5.38
N ASP A 336 -12.38 1.19 -4.38
CA ASP A 336 -11.89 1.60 -3.06
C ASP A 336 -10.36 1.45 -3.05
N ILE A 337 -9.63 2.55 -3.24
CA ILE A 337 -8.16 2.56 -3.30
C ILE A 337 -7.54 1.89 -2.06
N VAL A 338 -8.16 2.02 -0.87
CA VAL A 338 -7.63 1.41 0.36
C VAL A 338 -7.73 -0.11 0.31
N SER A 339 -8.75 -0.65 -0.35
CA SER A 339 -8.90 -2.09 -0.54
C SER A 339 -7.98 -2.63 -1.63
N ASP A 340 -7.78 -1.88 -2.72
CA ASP A 340 -6.95 -2.28 -3.87
C ASP A 340 -5.44 -2.25 -3.52
N ALA A 341 -5.01 -1.16 -2.87
CA ALA A 341 -3.66 -0.99 -2.35
C ALA A 341 -3.36 -1.86 -1.11
N MET A 342 -4.39 -2.53 -0.56
CA MET A 342 -4.35 -3.23 0.74
C MET A 342 -4.00 -2.33 1.95
N GLY A 343 -4.13 -1.00 1.83
CA GLY A 343 -3.86 -0.05 2.91
C GLY A 343 -3.93 1.42 2.50
N ARG A 344 -3.58 2.31 3.43
CA ARG A 344 -3.39 3.76 3.19
C ARG A 344 -1.90 4.08 3.16
N ASN A 345 -1.52 5.13 2.44
CA ASN A 345 -0.12 5.42 2.11
C ASN A 345 0.58 4.18 1.52
N ILE A 346 -0.03 3.58 0.49
CA ILE A 346 0.57 2.55 -0.35
C ILE A 346 0.33 2.98 -1.80
N ALA A 347 1.35 2.88 -2.66
CA ALA A 347 1.21 3.14 -4.08
C ALA A 347 0.35 2.05 -4.72
N ASP A 348 -0.57 2.46 -5.59
CA ASP A 348 -1.42 1.52 -6.30
C ASP A 348 -1.58 1.87 -7.77
N GLU A 349 -1.74 0.85 -8.58
CA GLU A 349 -1.82 0.94 -10.04
C GLU A 349 -2.91 0.00 -10.57
N ARG A 350 -3.68 0.49 -11.55
CA ARG A 350 -4.60 -0.31 -12.35
C ARG A 350 -4.19 -0.20 -13.82
N VAL A 351 -3.86 -1.34 -14.41
CA VAL A 351 -3.55 -1.48 -15.84
C VAL A 351 -4.83 -1.90 -16.58
N LEU A 352 -5.05 -1.31 -17.76
CA LEU A 352 -6.20 -1.54 -18.63
C LEU A 352 -5.72 -1.61 -20.09
N ARG A 353 -5.87 -2.79 -20.71
CA ARG A 353 -5.54 -3.06 -22.14
C ARG A 353 -6.75 -2.87 -23.07
N ASP A 354 -6.53 -2.92 -24.38
CA ASP A 354 -7.51 -2.66 -25.45
C ASP A 354 -8.12 -1.25 -25.41
N ILE A 355 -7.35 -0.24 -25.03
CA ILE A 355 -7.81 1.14 -24.99
C ILE A 355 -7.58 1.81 -26.35
N SER A 356 -8.62 2.44 -26.91
CA SER A 356 -8.55 3.23 -28.15
C SER A 356 -9.30 4.55 -27.96
N PRO A 357 -8.95 5.62 -28.69
CA PRO A 357 -9.79 6.81 -28.77
C PRO A 357 -11.13 6.53 -29.44
N THR A 358 -12.12 7.38 -29.19
CA THR A 358 -13.37 7.44 -29.96
C THR A 358 -13.16 7.99 -31.37
N SER A 359 -14.21 7.98 -32.19
CA SER A 359 -14.19 8.42 -33.60
C SER A 359 -13.85 9.90 -33.83
N ASP A 360 -13.76 10.69 -32.77
CA ASP A 360 -13.29 12.09 -32.75
C ASP A 360 -11.78 12.22 -32.53
N GLY A 361 -11.08 11.11 -32.26
CA GLY A 361 -9.64 11.09 -31.98
C GLY A 361 -9.27 11.36 -30.52
N VAL A 362 -10.23 11.27 -29.59
CA VAL A 362 -10.02 11.55 -28.17
C VAL A 362 -10.21 10.29 -27.33
N LEU A 363 -9.37 10.10 -26.31
CA LEU A 363 -9.65 9.18 -25.20
C LEU A 363 -10.34 9.95 -24.09
N HIS A 364 -11.59 9.60 -23.79
CA HIS A 364 -12.36 10.20 -22.70
C HIS A 364 -12.24 9.34 -21.44
N LEU A 365 -11.40 9.74 -20.49
CA LEU A 365 -11.33 9.15 -19.15
C LEU A 365 -12.16 10.03 -18.19
N HIS A 366 -13.03 9.44 -17.37
CA HIS A 366 -13.88 10.19 -16.43
C HIS A 366 -14.05 9.45 -15.10
N LEU A 367 -13.71 10.15 -14.02
CA LEU A 367 -13.78 9.67 -12.64
C LEU A 367 -14.95 10.35 -11.94
N SER A 368 -15.82 9.53 -11.32
CA SER A 368 -17.09 10.00 -10.75
C SER A 368 -17.40 9.38 -9.40
N THR A 369 -17.84 10.22 -8.48
CA THR A 369 -18.11 9.91 -7.07
C THR A 369 -19.20 8.84 -6.91
N VAL A 370 -18.91 7.84 -6.07
CA VAL A 370 -19.92 6.95 -5.48
C VAL A 370 -20.04 7.23 -3.98
N VAL A 371 -18.91 7.29 -3.26
CA VAL A 371 -18.79 7.76 -1.86
C VAL A 371 -17.47 8.51 -1.70
N GLY A 372 -17.47 9.60 -0.93
CA GLY A 372 -16.28 10.40 -0.65
C GLY A 372 -15.84 11.24 -1.85
N THR A 373 -14.53 11.29 -2.11
CA THR A 373 -13.92 12.15 -3.13
C THR A 373 -13.01 11.30 -4.03
N PRO A 374 -13.30 11.14 -5.35
CA PRO A 374 -12.40 10.46 -6.27
C PRO A 374 -11.02 11.12 -6.29
N SER A 375 -9.96 10.35 -6.52
CA SER A 375 -8.64 10.92 -6.80
C SER A 375 -7.82 10.06 -7.75
N LEU A 376 -6.89 10.70 -8.46
CA LEU A 376 -5.94 10.10 -9.39
C LEU A 376 -4.61 10.84 -9.25
N SER A 377 -3.49 10.14 -9.19
CA SER A 377 -2.16 10.76 -9.02
C SER A 377 -1.43 10.96 -10.34
N ALA A 378 -1.51 10.00 -11.27
CA ALA A 378 -0.86 10.08 -12.57
C ALA A 378 -1.58 9.22 -13.63
N ILE A 379 -1.26 9.45 -14.91
CA ILE A 379 -1.72 8.67 -16.06
C ILE A 379 -0.52 8.34 -16.94
N GLN A 380 -0.40 7.08 -17.38
CA GLN A 380 0.51 6.65 -18.43
C GLN A 380 -0.26 5.92 -19.54
N LEU A 381 0.11 6.18 -20.79
CA LEU A 381 -0.39 5.53 -21.99
C LEU A 381 0.78 4.99 -22.81
N LEU A 382 0.83 3.66 -22.95
CA LEU A 382 1.80 2.94 -23.78
C LEU A 382 1.12 2.41 -25.05
N SER A 383 1.91 2.15 -26.10
CA SER A 383 1.44 1.40 -27.28
C SER A 383 1.07 -0.02 -26.85
N GLY A 384 -0.22 -0.37 -26.94
CA GLY A 384 -0.72 -1.66 -26.48
C GLY A 384 -0.62 -2.74 -27.54
N THR A 385 -0.58 -4.00 -27.11
CA THR A 385 -0.76 -5.15 -28.00
C THR A 385 -2.25 -5.51 -28.07
N PRO A 386 -2.84 -5.79 -29.26
CA PRO A 386 -4.23 -6.21 -29.33
C PRO A 386 -4.47 -7.44 -28.46
N HIS A 387 -5.45 -7.33 -27.58
CA HIS A 387 -5.91 -8.36 -26.65
C HIS A 387 -4.91 -8.87 -25.60
N LYS A 388 -3.73 -8.25 -25.43
CA LYS A 388 -2.73 -8.64 -24.42
C LYS A 388 -2.18 -7.46 -23.64
N GLN A 389 -1.90 -7.66 -22.36
CA GLN A 389 -1.15 -6.74 -21.53
C GLN A 389 0.35 -6.80 -21.88
N LEU A 390 1.05 -5.68 -21.75
CA LEU A 390 2.51 -5.63 -21.85
C LEU A 390 3.16 -6.40 -20.68
N PRO A 391 4.28 -7.11 -20.91
CA PRO A 391 4.94 -7.89 -19.87
C PRO A 391 5.60 -6.96 -18.83
N ILE A 392 5.28 -7.17 -17.55
CA ILE A 392 5.92 -6.45 -16.45
C ILE A 392 7.23 -7.16 -16.12
N ARG A 393 8.31 -6.40 -16.01
CA ARG A 393 9.63 -6.87 -15.56
C ARG A 393 10.12 -5.98 -14.44
N VAL A 394 10.39 -6.56 -13.27
CA VAL A 394 11.07 -5.88 -12.17
C VAL A 394 12.33 -6.62 -11.78
N ILE A 395 13.39 -5.87 -11.51
CA ILE A 395 14.62 -6.35 -10.91
C ILE A 395 14.70 -5.85 -9.46
N ALA A 396 15.31 -6.62 -8.55
CA ALA A 396 15.48 -6.25 -7.14
C ALA A 396 16.54 -5.15 -6.91
N GLN A 397 16.58 -4.13 -7.78
CA GLN A 397 17.57 -3.05 -7.82
C GLN A 397 16.90 -1.66 -7.74
N PRO A 398 17.62 -0.63 -7.26
CA PRO A 398 17.11 0.74 -7.21
C PRO A 398 17.07 1.45 -8.59
N THR A 399 17.62 0.83 -9.63
CA THR A 399 17.78 1.38 -10.98
C THR A 399 17.33 0.39 -12.04
N SER A 400 16.88 0.88 -13.20
CA SER A 400 16.46 0.05 -14.32
C SER A 400 17.64 -0.65 -14.98
N PHE A 401 17.43 -1.88 -15.45
CA PHE A 401 18.40 -2.65 -16.23
C PHE A 401 17.85 -2.91 -17.64
N THR A 402 18.72 -3.11 -18.63
CA THR A 402 18.33 -3.55 -19.97
C THR A 402 19.18 -4.75 -20.34
N ASP A 403 18.54 -5.90 -20.59
CA ASP A 403 19.25 -7.15 -20.83
C ASP A 403 19.84 -7.26 -22.25
N ALA A 404 20.64 -8.30 -22.49
CA ALA A 404 21.23 -8.61 -23.79
C ALA A 404 20.21 -8.85 -24.94
N LYS A 405 18.90 -8.96 -24.65
CA LYS A 405 17.81 -9.06 -25.63
C LYS A 405 17.14 -7.71 -25.90
N GLY A 406 17.56 -6.64 -25.22
CA GLY A 406 16.96 -5.32 -25.29
C GLY A 406 15.67 -5.17 -24.48
N GLN A 407 15.40 -6.07 -23.53
CA GLN A 407 14.22 -5.97 -22.67
C GLN A 407 14.51 -5.07 -21.47
N LEU A 408 13.65 -4.09 -21.24
CA LEU A 408 13.73 -3.18 -20.09
C LEU A 408 13.19 -3.89 -18.84
N TRP A 409 13.99 -3.87 -17.79
CA TRP A 409 13.65 -4.30 -16.45
C TRP A 409 13.52 -3.04 -15.57
N HIS A 410 12.33 -2.81 -15.02
CA HIS A 410 12.09 -1.68 -14.13
C HIS A 410 12.76 -1.91 -12.77
N PRO A 411 13.11 -0.84 -12.04
CA PRO A 411 13.53 -0.92 -10.65
C PRO A 411 12.52 -1.69 -9.78
N ASP A 412 12.94 -2.01 -8.57
CA ASP A 412 12.16 -2.80 -7.62
C ASP A 412 10.87 -2.06 -7.22
N ASN A 413 9.79 -2.38 -7.92
CA ASN A 413 8.45 -1.82 -7.79
C ASN A 413 7.46 -2.91 -7.35
N TYR A 414 6.26 -2.51 -6.92
CA TYR A 414 5.20 -3.38 -6.41
C TYR A 414 5.51 -4.14 -5.10
N PHE A 415 6.74 -4.06 -4.58
CA PHE A 415 7.13 -4.74 -3.35
C PHE A 415 6.52 -4.11 -2.09
N MET A 416 6.36 -4.94 -1.05
CA MET A 416 6.18 -4.53 0.34
C MET A 416 7.08 -5.38 1.24
N SER A 417 7.77 -4.73 2.18
CA SER A 417 8.69 -5.39 3.13
C SER A 417 9.94 -5.99 2.47
N GLY A 418 10.83 -6.59 3.27
CA GLY A 418 12.15 -7.06 2.81
C GLY A 418 13.14 -5.92 2.54
N ARG A 419 14.38 -6.29 2.22
CA ARG A 419 15.54 -5.41 2.01
C ARG A 419 16.24 -5.80 0.72
N HIS A 420 16.91 -4.86 0.06
CA HIS A 420 17.91 -5.20 -0.94
C HIS A 420 19.26 -5.50 -0.27
N VAL A 421 20.08 -6.34 -0.89
CA VAL A 421 21.54 -6.38 -0.70
C VAL A 421 22.20 -6.61 -2.05
N SER A 422 23.23 -5.81 -2.35
CA SER A 422 24.08 -5.97 -3.53
C SER A 422 25.37 -6.69 -3.15
N HIS A 423 25.83 -7.57 -4.03
CA HIS A 423 27.01 -8.41 -3.89
C HIS A 423 28.00 -8.12 -5.01
N ASP A 424 29.30 -8.17 -4.69
CA ASP A 424 30.37 -8.04 -5.68
C ASP A 424 30.43 -9.30 -6.57
N LEU A 425 30.29 -9.14 -7.89
CA LEU A 425 30.47 -10.24 -8.84
C LEU A 425 31.96 -10.64 -8.98
N PRO A 426 32.27 -11.94 -9.15
CA PRO A 426 33.59 -12.35 -9.59
C PRO A 426 33.86 -11.86 -11.02
N ALA A 427 35.10 -11.48 -11.32
CA ALA A 427 35.49 -10.80 -12.57
C ALA A 427 35.33 -11.64 -13.87
N ASN A 428 34.84 -12.87 -13.78
CA ASN A 428 34.55 -13.79 -14.87
C ASN A 428 33.06 -14.20 -14.95
N ALA A 429 32.16 -13.44 -14.32
CA ALA A 429 30.73 -13.70 -14.35
C ALA A 429 30.16 -13.61 -15.80
N PRO A 430 29.06 -14.33 -16.12
CA PRO A 430 28.47 -14.34 -17.47
C PRO A 430 27.91 -12.99 -17.94
N LEU A 431 27.51 -12.92 -19.22
CA LEU A 431 26.60 -11.86 -19.68
C LEU A 431 25.28 -11.89 -18.90
N ASP A 432 24.65 -10.73 -18.73
CA ASP A 432 23.49 -10.51 -17.85
C ASP A 432 23.73 -10.85 -16.35
N ALA A 433 24.98 -11.08 -15.91
CA ALA A 433 25.28 -11.31 -14.49
C ALA A 433 24.86 -10.15 -13.57
N ASP A 434 24.85 -8.93 -14.09
CA ASP A 434 24.37 -7.73 -13.39
C ASP A 434 22.92 -7.89 -12.90
N LEU A 435 22.09 -8.69 -13.58
CA LEU A 435 20.71 -9.02 -13.18
C LEU A 435 20.65 -9.71 -11.80
N TYR A 436 21.76 -10.33 -11.38
CA TYR A 436 21.89 -11.16 -10.18
C TYR A 436 22.88 -10.60 -9.17
N THR A 437 23.38 -9.37 -9.35
CA THR A 437 24.19 -8.67 -8.33
C THR A 437 23.42 -8.41 -7.05
N THR A 438 22.11 -8.22 -7.14
CA THR A 438 21.29 -7.71 -6.04
C THR A 438 20.08 -8.60 -5.83
N GLU A 439 19.78 -8.90 -4.57
CA GLU A 439 18.62 -9.71 -4.18
C GLU A 439 17.71 -8.92 -3.21
N ARG A 440 16.39 -9.08 -3.35
CA ARG A 440 15.43 -8.72 -2.30
C ARG A 440 15.29 -9.91 -1.37
N TYR A 441 15.64 -9.73 -0.10
CA TYR A 441 15.54 -10.76 0.92
C TYR A 441 14.66 -10.33 2.11
N GLY A 442 14.13 -11.31 2.84
CA GLY A 442 13.39 -11.10 4.10
C GLY A 442 12.13 -11.97 4.18
N HIS A 443 11.10 -11.42 4.84
CA HIS A 443 9.69 -11.76 4.57
C HIS A 443 9.14 -10.58 3.76
N PHE A 444 8.63 -10.83 2.55
CA PHE A 444 8.17 -9.77 1.64
C PHE A 444 7.10 -10.25 0.67
N SER A 445 6.44 -9.30 0.01
CA SER A 445 5.41 -9.55 -1.00
C SER A 445 5.53 -8.60 -2.18
N TYR A 446 4.96 -8.98 -3.32
CA TYR A 446 4.77 -8.12 -4.50
C TYR A 446 3.29 -8.12 -4.88
N ALA A 447 2.77 -7.00 -5.38
CA ALA A 447 1.38 -6.88 -5.82
C ALA A 447 1.31 -6.34 -7.26
N PHE A 448 1.57 -7.21 -8.24
CA PHE A 448 1.66 -6.82 -9.65
C PHE A 448 0.30 -6.44 -10.23
N PRO A 449 0.14 -5.27 -10.87
CA PRO A 449 -1.12 -4.82 -11.44
C PRO A 449 -1.38 -5.47 -12.81
N VAL A 450 -2.54 -6.11 -12.95
CA VAL A 450 -2.89 -6.89 -14.14
C VAL A 450 -4.36 -6.72 -14.53
N ASP A 451 -4.70 -7.12 -15.75
CA ASP A 451 -6.08 -7.22 -16.21
C ASP A 451 -6.78 -8.45 -15.59
N PRO A 452 -7.91 -8.29 -14.87
CA PRO A 452 -8.57 -9.41 -14.19
C PRO A 452 -9.27 -10.41 -15.15
N ARG A 453 -9.25 -10.17 -16.47
CA ARG A 453 -9.85 -11.06 -17.48
C ARG A 453 -8.97 -12.25 -17.83
N ASP A 454 -7.65 -12.10 -17.68
CA ASP A 454 -6.66 -12.96 -18.33
C ASP A 454 -5.96 -13.91 -17.36
N ARG A 455 -4.88 -14.54 -17.85
CA ARG A 455 -4.05 -15.50 -17.13
C ARG A 455 -2.59 -15.20 -17.44
N TYR A 456 -1.73 -15.46 -16.47
CA TYR A 456 -0.36 -14.99 -16.53
C TYR A 456 0.65 -16.08 -16.18
N ALA A 457 1.77 -16.06 -16.88
CA ALA A 457 3.00 -16.70 -16.46
C ALA A 457 3.74 -15.75 -15.51
N VAL A 458 4.09 -16.24 -14.33
CA VAL A 458 5.05 -15.58 -13.43
C VAL A 458 6.38 -16.31 -13.55
N VAL A 459 7.43 -15.56 -13.88
CA VAL A 459 8.82 -16.06 -13.93
C VAL A 459 9.55 -15.48 -12.73
N LEU A 460 10.11 -16.35 -11.88
CA LEU A 460 10.91 -15.97 -10.73
C LEU A 460 12.37 -16.33 -10.99
N HIS A 461 13.26 -15.36 -10.81
CA HIS A 461 14.70 -15.54 -10.97
C HIS A 461 15.41 -15.47 -9.62
N PHE A 462 16.21 -16.49 -9.33
CA PHE A 462 16.93 -16.66 -8.08
C PHE A 462 18.42 -16.93 -8.33
N VAL A 463 19.27 -16.45 -7.43
CA VAL A 463 20.64 -16.97 -7.21
C VAL A 463 20.83 -17.11 -5.70
N GLU A 464 21.50 -18.18 -5.25
CA GLU A 464 21.99 -18.24 -3.88
C GLU A 464 23.30 -17.47 -3.77
N LEU A 465 23.22 -16.23 -3.31
CA LEU A 465 24.34 -15.29 -3.19
C LEU A 465 25.01 -15.29 -1.80
N TYR A 466 24.39 -15.91 -0.80
CA TYR A 466 24.83 -15.80 0.60
C TYR A 466 25.42 -17.11 1.14
N PHE A 467 24.69 -18.22 1.03
CA PHE A 467 25.18 -19.52 1.53
C PHE A 467 26.08 -20.20 0.49
N GLY A 468 27.34 -20.46 0.86
CA GLY A 468 28.41 -20.77 -0.09
C GLY A 468 29.64 -21.41 0.57
N GLU A 469 30.82 -21.24 -0.05
CA GLU A 469 32.09 -21.91 0.30
C GLU A 469 32.54 -21.70 1.77
N GLY A 470 32.04 -22.55 2.67
CA GLY A 470 32.36 -22.54 4.10
C GLY A 470 31.23 -22.01 5.00
N GLU A 471 30.27 -21.26 4.46
CA GLU A 471 29.11 -20.73 5.20
C GLU A 471 27.81 -21.39 4.73
N GLY A 472 27.42 -22.46 5.41
CA GLY A 472 26.13 -23.13 5.19
C GLY A 472 26.09 -24.06 3.97
N GLY A 473 24.94 -24.12 3.30
CA GLY A 473 24.67 -24.96 2.14
C GLY A 473 23.21 -25.41 2.09
N ALA A 474 22.97 -26.63 1.57
CA ALA A 474 21.62 -27.18 1.46
C ALA A 474 20.90 -27.23 2.82
N GLY A 475 19.66 -26.74 2.84
CA GLY A 475 18.84 -26.56 4.01
C GLY A 475 19.16 -25.31 4.85
N SER A 476 20.18 -24.50 4.53
CA SER A 476 20.43 -23.23 5.25
C SER A 476 19.37 -22.18 4.96
N ARG A 477 19.00 -21.99 3.69
CA ARG A 477 17.90 -21.13 3.26
C ARG A 477 16.75 -22.00 2.76
N VAL A 478 15.60 -21.90 3.43
CA VAL A 478 14.37 -22.62 3.05
C VAL A 478 13.20 -21.65 3.15
N PHE A 479 12.39 -21.54 2.11
CA PHE A 479 11.23 -20.63 2.09
C PHE A 479 10.08 -21.14 1.24
N ARG A 480 8.92 -20.50 1.38
CA ARG A 480 7.72 -20.71 0.57
C ARG A 480 7.52 -19.51 -0.35
N VAL A 481 7.04 -19.76 -1.56
CA VAL A 481 6.49 -18.71 -2.44
C VAL A 481 5.02 -19.03 -2.74
N MET A 482 4.16 -18.06 -2.53
CA MET A 482 2.72 -18.13 -2.78
C MET A 482 2.28 -17.09 -3.81
N CYS A 483 1.20 -17.36 -4.54
CA CYS A 483 0.48 -16.40 -5.37
C CYS A 483 -1.01 -16.42 -5.00
N ASN A 484 -1.57 -15.27 -4.64
CA ASN A 484 -2.98 -15.08 -4.26
C ASN A 484 -3.44 -16.10 -3.19
N GLY A 485 -2.54 -16.43 -2.24
CA GLY A 485 -2.77 -17.38 -1.14
C GLY A 485 -2.53 -18.87 -1.49
N ASN A 486 -2.29 -19.21 -2.76
CA ASN A 486 -1.97 -20.58 -3.18
C ASN A 486 -0.44 -20.75 -3.24
N THR A 487 0.08 -21.89 -2.80
CA THR A 487 1.52 -22.17 -2.82
C THR A 487 2.00 -22.52 -4.23
N LEU A 488 3.05 -21.83 -4.69
CA LEU A 488 3.77 -22.10 -5.94
C LEU A 488 5.03 -22.94 -5.68
N LEU A 489 5.74 -22.63 -4.59
CA LEU A 489 6.94 -23.31 -4.12
C LEU A 489 6.81 -23.54 -2.62
N ASP A 490 6.94 -24.79 -2.15
CA ASP A 490 6.95 -25.13 -0.72
C ASP A 490 8.30 -25.73 -0.32
N ALA A 491 8.79 -25.40 0.87
CA ALA A 491 10.09 -25.83 1.40
C ALA A 491 11.25 -25.69 0.36
N PHE A 492 11.25 -24.59 -0.39
CA PHE A 492 12.16 -24.34 -1.51
C PHE A 492 13.52 -23.84 -1.04
N ASP A 493 14.56 -24.38 -1.66
CA ASP A 493 15.97 -24.27 -1.28
C ASP A 493 16.80 -24.18 -2.57
N ILE A 494 17.30 -22.98 -2.86
CA ILE A 494 18.03 -22.67 -4.10
C ILE A 494 19.36 -23.44 -4.14
N TYR A 495 20.07 -23.51 -3.01
CA TYR A 495 21.37 -24.18 -2.91
C TYR A 495 21.25 -25.68 -3.21
N LYS A 496 20.18 -26.33 -2.73
CA LYS A 496 19.92 -27.75 -3.00
C LYS A 496 19.60 -28.05 -4.47
N GLU A 497 19.10 -27.08 -5.23
CA GLU A 497 18.82 -27.25 -6.66
C GLU A 497 20.01 -26.91 -7.57
N VAL A 498 20.72 -25.82 -7.30
CA VAL A 498 21.79 -25.31 -8.20
C VAL A 498 23.12 -24.94 -7.50
N GLY A 499 23.18 -24.97 -6.17
CA GLY A 499 24.31 -24.50 -5.39
C GLY A 499 24.40 -22.96 -5.28
N SER A 500 25.50 -22.47 -4.73
CA SER A 500 25.83 -21.04 -4.65
C SER A 500 26.21 -20.45 -6.01
N LEU A 501 25.91 -19.17 -6.24
CA LEU A 501 26.31 -18.38 -7.41
C LEU A 501 25.82 -18.91 -8.78
N HIS A 502 24.80 -19.76 -8.80
CA HIS A 502 24.17 -20.27 -10.02
C HIS A 502 22.74 -19.74 -10.19
N MET A 503 22.38 -19.42 -11.43
CA MET A 503 21.04 -18.94 -11.82
C MET A 503 20.01 -20.07 -11.81
N LEU A 504 18.90 -19.85 -11.10
CA LEU A 504 17.73 -20.72 -11.08
C LEU A 504 16.47 -19.92 -11.44
N THR A 505 15.83 -20.29 -12.55
CA THR A 505 14.55 -19.73 -12.98
C THR A 505 13.42 -20.70 -12.69
N LYS A 506 12.30 -20.20 -12.16
CA LYS A 506 11.05 -20.96 -11.93
C LYS A 506 9.89 -20.27 -12.61
N THR A 507 9.14 -20.98 -13.47
CA THR A 507 7.99 -20.42 -14.19
C THR A 507 6.69 -21.10 -13.76
N PHE A 508 5.65 -20.29 -13.52
CA PHE A 508 4.33 -20.74 -13.08
C PHE A 508 3.27 -20.17 -14.02
N HIS A 509 2.55 -21.05 -14.71
CA HIS A 509 1.57 -20.74 -15.75
C HIS A 509 0.12 -20.80 -15.24
N ASP A 510 -0.83 -20.36 -16.06
CA ASP A 510 -2.29 -20.38 -15.79
C ASP A 510 -2.72 -19.50 -14.59
N LEU A 511 -1.85 -18.64 -14.05
CA LEU A 511 -2.13 -17.92 -12.80
C LEU A 511 -3.25 -16.89 -12.99
N LYS A 512 -4.24 -16.95 -12.09
CA LYS A 512 -5.39 -16.05 -12.09
C LYS A 512 -5.16 -14.82 -11.20
N PRO A 513 -5.44 -13.60 -11.70
CA PRO A 513 -5.52 -12.40 -10.87
C PRO A 513 -6.59 -12.50 -9.78
N THR A 514 -6.49 -11.62 -8.78
CA THR A 514 -7.62 -11.29 -7.90
C THR A 514 -8.71 -10.49 -8.64
N ALA A 515 -9.88 -10.29 -8.03
CA ALA A 515 -10.92 -9.41 -8.57
C ALA A 515 -10.46 -7.94 -8.72
N GLN A 516 -9.46 -7.53 -7.94
CA GLN A 516 -8.76 -6.23 -8.02
C GLN A 516 -7.78 -6.15 -9.20
N GLY A 517 -7.61 -7.24 -9.97
CA GLY A 517 -6.60 -7.33 -11.01
C GLY A 517 -5.19 -7.22 -10.43
N LYS A 518 -4.86 -8.09 -9.46
CA LYS A 518 -3.50 -8.22 -8.90
C LYS A 518 -3.02 -9.67 -8.92
N LEU A 519 -1.72 -9.85 -9.11
CA LEU A 519 -1.01 -11.07 -8.69
C LEU A 519 -0.22 -10.74 -7.43
N ASN A 520 -0.77 -11.11 -6.28
CA ASN A 520 -0.14 -10.91 -4.98
C ASN A 520 0.80 -12.09 -4.70
N LEU A 521 2.10 -11.89 -4.89
CA LEU A 521 3.13 -12.86 -4.53
C LEU A 521 3.57 -12.65 -3.08
N THR A 522 3.83 -13.72 -2.35
CA THR A 522 4.39 -13.66 -0.98
C THR A 522 5.55 -14.63 -0.84
N PHE A 523 6.67 -14.14 -0.31
CA PHE A 523 7.89 -14.86 -0.05
C PHE A 523 8.05 -14.99 1.47
N GLU A 524 7.80 -16.19 1.97
CA GLU A 524 7.65 -16.52 3.38
C GLU A 524 8.83 -17.39 3.86
N PRO A 525 9.71 -16.89 4.75
CA PRO A 525 10.74 -17.67 5.41
C PRO A 525 10.19 -18.95 6.08
N ILE A 526 10.92 -20.05 5.97
CA ILE A 526 10.77 -21.26 6.79
C ILE A 526 12.05 -21.54 7.57
N ARG A 527 13.22 -21.21 7.00
CA ARG A 527 14.52 -21.18 7.68
C ARG A 527 15.44 -20.18 6.98
N ASN A 528 15.89 -19.17 7.72
CA ASN A 528 16.50 -17.95 7.18
C ASN A 528 15.61 -17.21 6.17
N TYR A 529 16.01 -16.00 5.79
CA TYR A 529 15.22 -15.13 4.93
C TYR A 529 15.03 -15.71 3.52
N ALA A 530 13.80 -15.60 3.01
CA ALA A 530 13.48 -15.82 1.60
C ALA A 530 14.22 -14.82 0.71
N THR A 531 14.37 -15.10 -0.58
CA THR A 531 15.04 -14.19 -1.53
C THR A 531 14.46 -14.23 -2.94
N VAL A 532 14.69 -13.19 -3.75
CA VAL A 532 14.47 -13.13 -5.20
C VAL A 532 15.37 -12.08 -5.85
N SER A 533 15.85 -12.32 -7.08
CA SER A 533 16.70 -11.36 -7.82
C SER A 533 15.90 -10.55 -8.86
N ALA A 534 14.99 -11.20 -9.59
CA ALA A 534 14.12 -10.54 -10.57
C ALA A 534 12.80 -11.31 -10.77
N ILE A 535 11.76 -10.62 -11.26
CA ILE A 535 10.43 -11.19 -11.53
C ILE A 535 9.89 -10.68 -12.86
N GLU A 536 9.38 -11.59 -13.70
CA GLU A 536 8.57 -11.26 -14.87
C GLU A 536 7.10 -11.67 -14.65
N VAL A 537 6.17 -10.88 -15.17
CA VAL A 537 4.75 -11.22 -15.31
C VAL A 537 4.37 -11.07 -16.78
N ILE A 538 3.95 -12.16 -17.42
CA ILE A 538 3.72 -12.26 -18.86
C ILE A 538 2.29 -12.73 -19.10
N ASP A 539 1.55 -12.02 -19.95
CA ASP A 539 0.16 -12.36 -20.32
C ASP A 539 0.13 -13.59 -21.25
N GLU A 540 -0.69 -14.59 -20.90
CA GLU A 540 -0.88 -15.86 -21.62
C GLU A 540 -2.19 -15.90 -22.43
N SER A 541 -2.95 -14.80 -22.48
CA SER A 541 -4.03 -14.64 -23.46
C SER A 541 -3.52 -14.79 -24.89
N ASN A 542 -4.40 -15.16 -25.84
CA ASN A 542 -4.06 -15.47 -27.23
C ASN A 542 -4.47 -14.37 -28.21
#